data_AF-A0A5C4J6W2-F1
#
_entry.id   AF-A0A5C4J6W2-F1
#
_cell.length_a   1.000
_cell.length_b   1.000
_cell.length_c   1.000
_cell.angle_alpha   90.00
_cell.angle_beta   90.00
_cell.angle_gamma   90.00
#
_symmetry.space_group_name_H-M   'P 1'
#
loop_
_entity.id
_entity.type
_entity.pdbx_description
1 polymer ?
#
loop_
_entity_poly.entity_id
_entity_poly.type
_entity_poly.pdbx_seq_one_letter_code
_entity_poly.pdbx_strand_id
1 'polypeptide(L)'
;HIMTRPPRDPSLPLIPRALTIRILLVSAILLAGAFGLQHWERAHDASPEVAQTIVVNVFALTLTTYLFNCLSLDRPLLWRGIRRNPWIAASVLGLIALQLLYTYTPAMNDLFHSAPLDAAAWARITAIAVISYLALELIKLAQRSR
;
A
#
# COMPACT_ATOMS: atom_id res chain seq x y z
N HIS A 1 2.77 -27.81 14.14
CA HIS A 1 3.11 -27.32 15.50
C HIS A 1 4.24 -26.29 15.36
N ILE A 2 4.26 -25.18 16.10
CA ILE A 2 5.39 -24.22 16.04
C ILE A 2 6.66 -24.83 16.64
N MET A 3 6.52 -25.64 17.68
CA MET A 3 7.62 -26.30 18.39
C MET A 3 8.23 -27.49 17.64
N THR A 4 7.68 -27.89 16.49
CA THR A 4 8.27 -28.93 15.62
C THR A 4 9.15 -28.34 14.52
N ARG A 5 9.30 -27.02 14.47
CA ARG A 5 10.21 -26.36 13.52
C ARG A 5 11.62 -26.36 14.11
N PRO A 6 12.66 -26.66 13.31
CA PRO A 6 14.03 -26.56 13.77
C PRO A 6 14.34 -25.11 14.22
N PRO A 7 15.27 -24.93 15.17
CA PRO A 7 15.72 -23.61 15.59
C PRO A 7 16.15 -22.78 14.37
N ARG A 8 15.80 -21.49 14.37
CA ARG A 8 16.22 -20.58 13.30
C ARG A 8 17.73 -20.42 13.36
N ASP A 9 18.39 -20.62 12.23
CA ASP A 9 19.84 -20.43 12.12
C ASP A 9 20.19 -18.96 12.47
N PRO A 10 21.08 -18.72 13.46
CA PRO A 10 21.49 -17.37 13.86
C PRO A 10 22.18 -16.58 12.74
N SER A 11 22.76 -17.28 11.75
CA SER A 11 23.44 -16.66 10.62
C SER A 11 22.47 -16.15 9.53
N LEU A 12 21.18 -16.51 9.61
CA LEU A 12 20.18 -16.03 8.66
C LEU A 12 19.91 -14.53 8.87
N PRO A 13 20.03 -13.70 7.83
CA PRO A 13 19.73 -12.29 7.93
C PRO A 13 18.24 -12.08 8.25
N LEU A 14 17.95 -11.05 9.05
CA LEU A 14 16.57 -10.63 9.36
C LEU A 14 15.80 -10.25 8.09
N ILE A 15 16.49 -9.64 7.13
CA ILE A 15 15.95 -9.26 5.82
C ILE A 15 16.63 -10.12 4.76
N PRO A 16 16.06 -11.28 4.40
CA PRO A 16 16.59 -12.09 3.32
C PRO A 16 16.45 -11.37 1.98
N ARG A 17 17.29 -11.72 1.00
CA ARG A 17 17.29 -11.11 -0.34
C ARG A 17 15.91 -11.05 -0.99
N ALA A 18 15.08 -12.08 -0.79
CA ALA A 18 13.72 -12.13 -1.30
C ALA A 18 12.82 -11.02 -0.71
N LEU A 19 13.00 -10.68 0.57
CA LEU A 19 12.29 -9.58 1.24
C LEU A 19 12.84 -8.22 0.77
N THR A 20 14.16 -8.09 0.62
CA THR A 20 14.79 -6.86 0.09
C THR A 20 14.24 -6.50 -1.29
N ILE A 21 14.11 -7.48 -2.20
CA ILE A 21 13.55 -7.26 -3.54
C ILE A 21 12.11 -6.76 -3.46
N ARG A 22 11.29 -7.31 -2.56
CA ARG A 22 9.90 -6.86 -2.38
C ARG A 22 9.85 -5.43 -1.86
N ILE A 23 10.66 -5.09 -0.86
CA ILE A 23 10.73 -3.72 -0.32
C ILE A 23 11.12 -2.73 -1.42
N LEU A 24 12.19 -3.02 -2.17
CA LEU A 24 12.65 -2.17 -3.26
C LEU A 24 11.58 -2.01 -4.36
N LEU A 25 10.86 -3.08 -4.70
CA LEU A 25 9.75 -3.00 -5.66
C LEU A 25 8.65 -2.06 -5.14
N VAL A 26 8.18 -2.24 -3.90
CA VAL A 26 7.12 -1.39 -3.34
C VAL A 26 7.57 0.07 -3.28
N SER A 27 8.80 0.32 -2.85
CA SER A 27 9.38 1.67 -2.83
C SER A 27 9.44 2.28 -4.24
N ALA A 28 9.81 1.52 -5.26
CA ALA A 28 9.83 2.00 -6.65
C ALA A 28 8.41 2.30 -7.17
N ILE A 29 7.43 1.46 -6.82
CA ILE A 29 6.02 1.69 -7.20
C ILE A 29 5.45 2.91 -6.47
N LEU A 30 5.75 3.09 -5.19
CA LEU A 30 5.37 4.29 -4.45
C LEU A 30 5.97 5.54 -5.06
N LEU A 31 7.26 5.51 -5.39
CA LEU A 31 7.95 6.62 -6.03
C LEU A 31 7.29 6.94 -7.40
N ALA A 32 7.20 5.95 -8.28
CA ALA A 32 6.64 6.14 -9.62
C ALA A 32 5.16 6.53 -9.59
N GLY A 33 4.37 5.90 -8.73
CA GLY A 33 2.94 6.15 -8.59
C GLY A 33 2.64 7.51 -7.99
N ALA A 34 3.30 7.87 -6.88
CA ALA A 34 3.07 9.14 -6.22
C ALA A 34 3.56 10.31 -7.07
N PHE A 35 4.82 10.30 -7.50
CA PHE A 35 5.37 11.39 -8.31
C PHE A 35 4.78 11.43 -9.72
N GLY A 36 4.51 10.27 -10.32
CA GLY A 36 3.89 10.20 -11.64
C GLY A 36 2.49 10.79 -11.63
N LEU A 37 1.66 10.41 -10.65
CA LEU A 37 0.30 10.96 -10.54
C LEU A 37 0.32 12.43 -10.11
N GLN A 38 1.20 12.82 -9.18
CA GLN A 38 1.37 14.22 -8.79
C GLN A 38 1.77 15.11 -9.99
N HIS A 39 2.68 14.64 -10.84
CA HIS A 39 3.09 15.37 -12.03
C HIS A 39 1.95 15.45 -13.07
N TRP A 40 1.22 14.35 -13.25
CA TRP A 40 0.07 14.30 -14.15
C TRP A 40 -1.03 15.28 -13.74
N GLU A 41 -1.35 15.38 -12.44
CA GLU A 41 -2.36 16.31 -11.92
C GLU A 41 -1.92 17.77 -12.05
N ARG A 42 -0.66 18.06 -11.77
CA ARG A 42 -0.08 19.40 -11.99
C ARG A 42 -0.12 19.80 -13.47
N ALA A 43 0.00 18.85 -14.39
CA ALA A 43 -0.13 19.10 -15.82
C ALA A 43 -1.59 19.36 -16.26
N HIS A 44 -2.57 19.04 -15.41
CA HIS A 44 -4.01 19.30 -15.63
C HIS A 44 -4.50 20.47 -14.77
N ASP A 45 -3.63 21.43 -14.45
CA ASP A 45 -3.94 22.64 -13.66
C ASP A 45 -4.52 22.36 -12.26
N ALA A 46 -4.26 21.17 -11.70
CA ALA A 46 -4.65 20.87 -10.33
C ALA A 46 -3.86 21.72 -9.33
N SER A 47 -4.53 22.11 -8.24
CA SER A 47 -3.89 22.91 -7.20
C SER A 47 -2.78 22.12 -6.48
N PRO A 48 -1.77 22.80 -5.90
CA PRO A 48 -0.71 22.14 -5.13
C PRO A 48 -1.23 21.25 -4.00
N GLU A 49 -2.37 21.61 -3.40
CA GLU A 49 -3.03 20.91 -2.31
C GLU A 49 -3.63 19.58 -2.80
N VAL A 50 -4.29 19.58 -3.97
CA VAL A 50 -4.80 18.35 -4.61
C VAL A 50 -3.65 17.40 -4.90
N ALA A 51 -2.57 17.93 -5.49
CA ALA A 51 -1.39 17.15 -5.85
C ALA A 51 -0.72 16.50 -4.63
N GLN A 52 -0.70 17.17 -3.47
CA GLN A 52 -0.18 16.61 -2.20
C GLN A 52 -1.12 15.55 -1.62
N THR A 53 -2.42 15.81 -1.64
CA THR A 53 -3.45 14.89 -1.13
C THR A 53 -3.43 13.56 -1.88
N ILE A 54 -3.17 13.61 -3.20
CA ILE A 54 -3.02 12.43 -4.05
C ILE A 54 -1.82 11.58 -3.62
N VAL A 55 -0.68 12.19 -3.36
CA VAL A 55 0.52 11.47 -2.90
C VAL A 55 0.22 10.70 -1.61
N VAL A 56 -0.40 11.35 -0.62
CA VAL A 56 -0.75 10.73 0.66
C VAL A 56 -1.69 9.53 0.45
N ASN A 57 -2.72 9.69 -0.38
CA ASN A 57 -3.66 8.61 -0.66
C ASN A 57 -3.01 7.46 -1.44
N VAL A 58 -2.13 7.73 -2.42
CA VAL A 58 -1.34 6.68 -3.11
C VAL A 58 -0.53 5.86 -2.12
N PHE A 59 0.14 6.51 -1.15
CA PHE A 59 0.86 5.81 -0.10
C PHE A 59 -0.09 4.96 0.76
N ALA A 60 -1.20 5.53 1.23
CA ALA A 60 -2.16 4.83 2.08
C ALA A 60 -2.72 3.56 1.43
N LEU A 61 -3.22 3.66 0.18
CA LEU A 61 -3.77 2.51 -0.53
C LEU A 61 -2.71 1.48 -0.92
N THR A 62 -1.55 1.92 -1.42
CA THR A 62 -0.47 1.00 -1.82
C THR A 62 0.11 0.25 -0.62
N LEU A 63 0.30 0.91 0.52
CA LEU A 63 0.77 0.25 1.75
C LEU A 63 -0.29 -0.68 2.34
N THR A 64 -1.57 -0.35 2.21
CA THR A 64 -2.67 -1.26 2.59
C THR A 64 -2.64 -2.53 1.75
N THR A 65 -2.46 -2.39 0.44
CA THR A 65 -2.27 -3.53 -0.47
C THR A 65 -1.04 -4.35 -0.10
N TYR A 66 0.08 -3.70 0.22
CA TYR A 66 1.30 -4.37 0.65
C TYR A 66 1.11 -5.12 1.99
N LEU A 67 0.37 -4.54 2.94
CA LEU A 67 -0.01 -5.21 4.19
C LEU A 67 -0.70 -6.55 3.89
N PHE A 68 -1.70 -6.55 3.00
CA PHE A 68 -2.38 -7.78 2.59
C PHE A 68 -1.43 -8.80 1.93
N ASN A 69 -0.46 -8.33 1.15
CA ASN A 69 0.58 -9.20 0.59
C ASN A 69 1.45 -9.84 1.69
N CYS A 70 1.82 -9.08 2.72
CA CYS A 70 2.62 -9.56 3.86
C CYS A 70 1.87 -10.54 4.77
N LEU A 71 0.56 -10.37 4.95
CA LEU A 71 -0.28 -11.28 5.74
C LEU A 71 -0.28 -12.72 5.20
N SER A 72 -0.07 -12.84 3.89
CA SER A 72 0.01 -14.12 3.22
C SER A 72 1.43 -14.32 2.71
N LEU A 73 2.28 -15.00 3.47
CA LEU A 73 3.56 -15.46 2.92
C LEU A 73 3.36 -16.61 1.92
N ASP A 74 2.31 -17.44 2.07
CA ASP A 74 2.23 -18.75 1.38
C ASP A 74 0.95 -19.06 0.57
N ARG A 75 -0.17 -18.32 0.68
CA ARG A 75 -1.39 -18.63 -0.12
C ARG A 75 -2.20 -17.40 -0.58
N PRO A 76 -2.51 -17.26 -1.88
CA PRO A 76 -3.35 -16.16 -2.36
C PRO A 76 -4.74 -16.37 -1.79
N LEU A 77 -5.21 -15.48 -0.92
CA LEU A 77 -6.62 -15.35 -0.49
C LEU A 77 -6.68 -14.20 0.51
N LEU A 78 -6.97 -13.01 -0.01
CA LEU A 78 -7.31 -11.79 0.74
C LEU A 78 -8.28 -12.07 1.90
N TRP A 79 -9.16 -13.07 1.76
CA TRP A 79 -10.18 -13.44 2.74
C TRP A 79 -9.69 -14.24 3.96
N ARG A 80 -8.61 -15.03 3.84
CA ARG A 80 -8.21 -15.95 4.92
C ARG A 80 -7.38 -15.26 6.00
N GLY A 81 -6.63 -14.21 5.64
CA GLY A 81 -5.90 -13.36 6.58
C GLY A 81 -6.84 -12.55 7.47
N ILE A 82 -7.88 -11.95 6.87
CA ILE A 82 -8.91 -11.14 7.55
C ILE A 82 -9.67 -11.98 8.58
N ARG A 83 -10.07 -13.22 8.23
CA ARG A 83 -10.76 -14.12 9.17
C ARG A 83 -9.90 -14.60 10.34
N ARG A 84 -8.57 -14.63 10.17
CA ARG A 84 -7.64 -15.10 11.22
C ARG A 84 -7.35 -14.02 12.25
N ASN A 85 -7.40 -12.74 11.87
CA ASN A 85 -7.19 -11.63 12.78
C ASN A 85 -8.13 -10.46 12.44
N PRO A 86 -9.24 -10.26 13.19
CA PRO A 86 -10.20 -9.19 12.92
C PRO A 86 -9.59 -7.80 13.07
N TRP A 87 -8.50 -7.65 13.84
CA TRP A 87 -7.79 -6.37 13.97
C TRP A 87 -7.25 -5.84 12.64
N ILE A 88 -6.97 -6.72 11.69
CA ILE A 88 -6.49 -6.30 10.36
C ILE A 88 -7.62 -5.59 9.61
N ALA A 89 -8.85 -6.13 9.67
CA ALA A 89 -10.02 -5.45 9.12
C ALA A 89 -10.23 -4.10 9.81
N ALA A 90 -10.14 -4.06 11.14
CA ALA A 90 -10.28 -2.83 11.91
C ALA A 90 -9.21 -1.79 11.56
N SER A 91 -7.95 -2.19 11.37
CA SER A 91 -6.86 -1.29 10.96
C SER A 91 -7.08 -0.73 9.56
N VAL A 92 -7.53 -1.55 8.60
CA VAL A 92 -7.82 -1.10 7.23
C VAL A 92 -9.02 -0.16 7.20
N LEU A 93 -10.10 -0.49 7.92
CA LEU A 93 -11.26 0.39 8.05
C LEU A 93 -10.90 1.69 8.76
N GLY A 94 -10.10 1.63 9.83
CA GLY A 94 -9.60 2.80 10.54
C GLY A 94 -8.74 3.70 9.66
N LEU A 95 -7.87 3.12 8.84
CA LEU A 95 -7.08 3.87 7.86
C LEU A 95 -7.97 4.54 6.81
N ILE A 96 -8.93 3.82 6.22
CA ILE A 96 -9.88 4.40 5.25
C ILE A 96 -10.66 5.56 5.88
N ALA A 97 -11.19 5.36 7.10
CA ALA A 97 -11.91 6.41 7.82
C ALA A 97 -11.03 7.64 8.06
N LEU A 98 -9.77 7.43 8.47
CA LEU A 98 -8.82 8.51 8.69
C LEU A 98 -8.45 9.23 7.38
N GLN A 99 -8.32 8.51 6.25
CA GLN A 99 -8.08 9.14 4.94
C GLN A 99 -9.27 9.98 4.47
N LEU A 100 -10.50 9.50 4.69
CA LEU A 100 -11.70 10.28 4.40
C LEU A 100 -11.81 11.52 5.28
N LEU A 101 -11.52 11.38 6.58
CA LEU A 101 -11.48 12.52 7.51
C LEU A 101 -10.41 13.54 7.08
N TYR A 102 -9.21 13.08 6.74
CA TYR A 102 -8.13 13.92 6.23
C TYR A 102 -8.52 14.67 4.95
N THR A 103 -9.17 14.00 4.00
CA THR A 103 -9.48 14.56 2.67
C THR A 103 -10.68 15.51 2.66
N TYR A 104 -11.70 15.24 3.48
CA TYR A 104 -12.98 15.97 3.42
C TYR A 104 -13.24 16.90 4.60
N THR A 105 -12.40 16.88 5.65
CA THR A 105 -12.58 17.79 6.80
C THR A 105 -11.88 19.12 6.55
N PRO A 106 -12.60 20.27 6.58
CA PRO A 106 -12.01 21.59 6.34
C PRO A 106 -10.83 21.90 7.26
N ALA A 107 -10.94 21.58 8.55
CA ALA A 107 -9.85 21.79 9.52
C ALA A 107 -8.57 21.00 9.20
N MET A 108 -8.70 19.82 8.56
CA MET A 108 -7.55 19.04 8.10
C MET A 108 -6.97 19.62 6.81
N ASN A 109 -7.84 20.08 5.91
CA ASN A 109 -7.45 20.75 4.67
C ASN A 109 -6.64 22.02 4.94
N ASP A 110 -7.05 22.82 5.92
CA ASP A 110 -6.33 24.04 6.30
C ASP A 110 -4.99 23.72 6.98
N LEU A 111 -4.94 22.70 7.84
CA LEU A 111 -3.75 22.34 8.61
C LEU A 111 -2.67 21.64 7.77
N PHE A 112 -3.09 20.78 6.85
CA PHE A 112 -2.18 19.95 6.04
C PHE A 112 -2.07 20.43 4.59
N HIS A 113 -2.72 21.54 4.24
CA HIS A 113 -2.82 22.01 2.86
C HIS A 113 -3.31 20.90 1.92
N SER A 114 -4.34 20.16 2.35
CA SER A 114 -5.01 19.13 1.56
C SER A 114 -6.27 19.65 0.90
N ALA A 115 -6.73 18.97 -0.13
CA ALA A 115 -7.91 19.35 -0.90
C ALA A 115 -8.78 18.12 -1.21
N PRO A 116 -10.11 18.31 -1.33
CA PRO A 116 -11.00 17.22 -1.67
C PRO A 116 -10.65 16.64 -3.05
N LEU A 117 -10.62 15.31 -3.12
CA LEU A 117 -10.34 14.57 -4.35
C LEU A 117 -11.63 14.28 -5.12
N ASP A 118 -11.55 14.37 -6.45
CA ASP A 118 -12.61 13.94 -7.34
C ASP A 118 -12.63 12.41 -7.50
N ALA A 119 -13.73 11.88 -8.04
CA ALA A 119 -13.87 10.44 -8.26
C ALA A 119 -12.82 9.90 -9.25
N ALA A 120 -12.36 10.72 -10.19
CA ALA A 120 -11.36 10.30 -11.17
C ALA A 120 -9.97 10.15 -10.54
N ALA A 121 -9.58 11.02 -9.60
CA ALA A 121 -8.35 10.90 -8.81
C ALA A 121 -8.39 9.62 -7.98
N TRP A 122 -9.50 9.36 -7.29
CA TRP A 122 -9.69 8.10 -6.57
C TRP A 122 -9.53 6.87 -7.47
N ALA A 123 -10.05 6.90 -8.69
CA ALA A 123 -9.88 5.82 -9.66
C ALA A 123 -8.40 5.62 -10.06
N ARG A 124 -7.66 6.70 -10.32
CA ARG A 124 -6.23 6.65 -10.65
C ARG A 124 -5.39 6.10 -9.49
N ILE A 125 -5.65 6.57 -8.28
CA ILE A 125 -4.98 6.09 -7.06
C ILE A 125 -5.24 4.60 -6.85
N THR A 126 -6.51 4.18 -7.01
CA THR A 126 -6.90 2.77 -6.88
C THR A 126 -6.23 1.91 -7.96
N ALA A 127 -6.10 2.41 -9.20
CA ALA A 127 -5.41 1.71 -10.26
C ALA A 127 -3.93 1.45 -9.90
N ILE A 128 -3.22 2.43 -9.33
CA ILE A 128 -1.84 2.25 -8.86
C ILE A 128 -1.78 1.20 -7.75
N ALA A 129 -2.70 1.25 -6.79
CA ALA A 129 -2.76 0.26 -5.71
C ALA A 129 -3.01 -1.16 -6.25
N VAL A 130 -3.90 -1.33 -7.23
CA VAL A 130 -4.15 -2.62 -7.88
C VAL A 130 -2.92 -3.10 -8.66
N ILE A 131 -2.26 -2.23 -9.42
CA ILE A 131 -1.01 -2.57 -10.13
C ILE A 131 0.05 -3.03 -9.13
N SER A 132 0.17 -2.35 -7.98
CA SER A 132 1.10 -2.73 -6.92
C SER A 132 0.81 -4.13 -6.37
N TYR A 133 -0.47 -4.46 -6.18
CA TYR A 133 -0.89 -5.78 -5.71
C TYR A 133 -0.45 -6.87 -6.69
N LEU A 134 -0.77 -6.67 -7.97
CA LEU A 134 -0.47 -7.62 -9.04
C LEU A 134 1.03 -7.80 -9.22
N ALA A 135 1.80 -6.71 -9.22
CA ALA A 135 3.26 -6.76 -9.33
C ALA A 135 3.88 -7.59 -8.20
N LEU A 136 3.41 -7.40 -6.96
CA LEU A 136 3.88 -8.16 -5.81
C LEU A 136 3.46 -9.64 -5.87
N GLU A 137 2.25 -9.91 -6.33
CA GLU A 137 1.74 -11.27 -6.50
C GLU A 137 2.56 -12.03 -7.56
N LEU A 138 2.90 -11.39 -8.68
CA LEU A 138 3.77 -11.95 -9.71
C LEU A 138 5.17 -12.29 -9.18
N ILE A 139 5.80 -11.37 -8.43
CA ILE A 139 7.11 -11.65 -7.81
C ILE A 139 7.01 -12.82 -6.83
N LYS A 140 5.94 -12.86 -6.03
CA LYS A 140 5.72 -13.95 -5.07
C LYS A 140 5.55 -15.30 -5.78
N LEU A 141 4.83 -15.33 -6.90
CA LEU A 141 4.68 -16.54 -7.73
C LEU A 141 6.02 -16.98 -8.31
N ALA A 142 6.82 -16.05 -8.85
CA ALA A 142 8.14 -16.34 -9.38
C ALA A 142 9.09 -16.90 -8.30
N GLN A 143 9.09 -16.33 -7.10
CA GLN A 143 9.89 -16.79 -5.96
C GLN A 143 9.46 -18.16 -5.43
N ARG A 144 8.18 -18.54 -5.59
CA ARG A 144 7.65 -19.85 -5.16
C ARG A 144 8.02 -20.99 -6.11
N SER A 145 8.33 -20.67 -7.37
CA SER A 145 8.74 -21.66 -8.39
C SER A 145 10.20 -22.11 -8.28
N ARG A 146 10.96 -21.54 -7.33
CA ARG A 146 12.35 -21.88 -7.01
C ARG A 146 12.42 -22.45 -5.61
#